data_AF-A0A7Z9UIJ4-F1
#
_entry.id   AF-A0A7Z9UIJ4-F1
#
_cell.length_a   1.000
_cell.length_b   1.000
_cell.length_c   1.000
_cell.angle_alpha   90.00
_cell.angle_beta   90.00
_cell.angle_gamma   90.00
#
_symmetry.space_group_name_H-M   'P 1'
#
loop_
_entity.id
_entity.type
_entity.pdbx_description
1 polymer ?
#
loop_
_entity_poly.entity_id
_entity_poly.type
_entity_poly.pdbx_seq_one_letter_code
_entity_poly.pdbx_strand_id
1 'polypeptide(L)' 'MMSEIFNIQFLHPSAFYLLGGLFIPLFKGKIKQGYMLFVSLMAFFAVVVMPHGTYGVYEFLSWKLTFGDVDKLSKVFAY' A
#
# COMPACT_ATOMS: atom_id res chain seq x y z
N MET A 1 26.02 3.76 -2.92
CA MET A 1 25.42 2.66 -3.71
C MET A 1 24.32 1.88 -2.98
N MET A 2 24.17 2.00 -1.65
CA MET A 2 23.02 1.45 -0.88
C MET A 2 21.86 2.45 -0.66
N SER A 3 22.00 3.69 -1.12
CA SER A 3 21.08 4.80 -0.81
C SER A 3 19.85 4.87 -1.72
N GLU A 4 19.71 3.99 -2.71
CA GLU A 4 18.56 3.99 -3.65
C GLU A 4 17.51 2.91 -3.35
N ILE A 5 17.74 2.06 -2.34
CA ILE A 5 16.84 0.93 -2.02
C ILE A 5 15.56 1.38 -1.33
N PHE A 6 15.58 2.55 -0.69
CA PHE A 6 14.38 3.16 -0.09
C PHE A 6 14.08 4.47 -0.77
N ASN A 7 13.58 4.38 -2.00
CA ASN A 7 12.89 5.52 -2.60
C ASN A 7 11.58 5.71 -1.81
N ILE A 8 11.57 6.66 -0.86
CA ILE A 8 10.41 7.02 -0.03
C ILE A 8 9.19 7.41 -0.91
N GLN A 9 9.40 7.61 -2.22
CA GLN A 9 8.38 7.82 -3.23
C GLN A 9 7.42 6.62 -3.44
N PHE A 10 7.73 5.41 -2.95
CA PHE A 10 6.86 4.24 -3.08
C PHE A 10 6.34 3.72 -1.73
N LEU A 11 5.27 4.36 -1.23
CA LEU A 11 4.45 3.80 -0.15
C LEU A 11 3.25 3.08 -0.76
N HIS A 12 3.32 1.75 -0.88
CA HIS A 12 2.23 0.95 -1.43
C HIS A 12 1.01 0.94 -0.47
N PRO A 13 -0.24 1.12 -0.95
CA PRO A 13 -1.43 1.15 -0.08
C PRO A 13 -1.60 -0.11 0.80
N SER A 14 -1.10 -1.26 0.34
CA SER A 14 -1.11 -2.50 1.14
C SER A 14 -0.30 -2.40 2.45
N ALA A 15 0.64 -1.46 2.58
CA ALA A 15 1.39 -1.26 3.81
C ALA A 15 0.46 -0.94 5.00
N PHE A 16 -0.64 -0.20 4.76
CA PHE A 16 -1.66 0.05 5.78
C PHE A 16 -2.33 -1.24 6.24
N TYR A 17 -2.62 -2.17 5.34
CA TYR A 17 -3.20 -3.46 5.68
C TYR A 17 -2.21 -4.39 6.37
N LEU A 18 -0.95 -4.44 5.92
CA LEU A 18 0.07 -5.30 6.51
C LEU A 18 0.41 -4.85 7.94
N LEU A 19 0.71 -3.56 8.11
CA LEU A 19 1.02 -2.99 9.42
C LEU A 19 -0.22 -2.93 10.30
N GLY A 20 -1.35 -2.47 9.75
CA GLY A 20 -2.61 -2.41 10.49
C GLY A 20 -3.07 -3.79 10.96
N GLY A 21 -2.98 -4.78 10.07
CA GLY A 21 -3.31 -6.19 10.35
C GLY A 21 -2.52 -6.77 11.52
N LEU A 22 -1.23 -6.40 11.63
CA LEU A 22 -0.36 -6.84 12.73
C LEU A 22 -0.88 -6.39 14.11
N PHE A 23 -1.52 -5.22 14.20
CA PHE A 23 -2.03 -4.68 15.47
C PHE A 23 -3.46 -5.15 15.80
N ILE A 24 -4.22 -5.70 14.84
CA ILE A 24 -5.61 -6.16 15.07
C ILE A 24 -5.75 -7.09 16.29
N PRO A 25 -4.85 -8.07 16.54
CA PRO A 25 -5.00 -8.99 17.68
C PRO A 25 -4.91 -8.32 19.06
N LEU A 26 -4.34 -7.12 19.14
CA LEU A 26 -4.20 -6.37 20.39
C LEU A 26 -5.52 -5.73 20.84
N PHE A 27 -6.48 -5.57 19.94
CA PHE A 27 -7.76 -4.92 20.20
C PHE A 27 -8.90 -5.93 20.40
N LYS A 28 -9.89 -5.58 21.23
CA LYS A 28 -11.08 -6.40 21.49
C LYS A 28 -12.38 -5.59 21.40
N GLY A 29 -13.49 -6.29 21.19
CA GLY A 29 -14.84 -5.70 21.16
C GLY A 29 -14.99 -4.59 20.11
N LYS A 30 -15.68 -3.51 20.49
CA LYS A 30 -15.98 -2.38 19.60
C LYS A 30 -14.73 -1.61 19.13
N ILE A 31 -13.66 -1.59 19.93
CA ILE A 31 -12.40 -0.91 19.59
C ILE A 31 -11.76 -1.60 18.38
N LYS A 32 -11.75 -2.93 18.35
CA LYS A 32 -11.26 -3.69 17.20
C LYS A 32 -12.04 -3.36 15.92
N GLN A 33 -13.36 -3.26 16.01
CA GLN A 33 -14.21 -2.91 14.86
C GLN A 33 -13.88 -1.51 14.33
N GLY A 34 -13.79 -0.52 15.21
CA GLY A 34 -13.40 0.84 14.84
C GLY A 34 -12.00 0.90 14.22
N TYR A 35 -11.06 0.15 14.78
CA TYR A 35 -9.70 0.07 14.27
C TYR A 35 -9.63 -0.57 12.88
N MET A 36 -10.35 -1.68 12.64
CA MET A 36 -10.40 -2.32 11.32
C MET A 36 -10.99 -1.38 10.26
N LEU A 37 -12.04 -0.65 10.60
CA LEU A 37 -12.61 0.37 9.70
C LEU A 37 -11.59 1.47 9.41
N PHE A 38 -10.90 1.95 10.44
CA PHE A 38 -9.86 2.97 10.31
C PHE A 38 -8.74 2.52 9.36
N VAL A 39 -8.23 1.29 9.51
CA VAL A 39 -7.20 0.73 8.62
C VAL A 39 -7.69 0.68 7.17
N SER A 40 -8.92 0.22 6.94
CA SER A 40 -9.49 0.17 5.59
C SER A 40 -9.66 1.56 4.97
N LEU A 41 -10.11 2.56 5.75
CA LEU A 41 -10.23 3.94 5.28
C LEU A 41 -8.86 4.53 4.92
N MET A 42 -7.83 4.31 5.73
CA MET A 42 -6.47 4.79 5.44
C MET A 42 -5.91 4.19 4.15
N ALA A 43 -6.09 2.88 3.93
CA ALA A 43 -5.67 2.23 2.70
C ALA A 43 -6.44 2.77 1.47
N PHE A 44 -7.75 2.99 1.59
CA PHE A 44 -8.57 3.58 0.54
C PHE A 44 -8.12 5.02 0.21
N PHE A 45 -7.92 5.87 1.22
CA PHE A 45 -7.40 7.23 0.99
C PHE A 45 -6.03 7.24 0.32
N ALA A 46 -5.16 6.27 0.66
CA ALA A 46 -3.87 6.12 0.01
C ALA A 46 -4.03 5.86 -1.50
N VAL A 47 -4.97 5.02 -1.92
CA VAL A 47 -5.28 4.77 -3.34
C VAL A 47 -5.83 6.03 -4.01
N VAL A 48 -6.75 6.76 -3.36
CA VAL A 48 -7.39 7.96 -3.92
C VAL A 48 -6.36 9.05 -4.24
N VAL A 49 -5.40 9.27 -3.34
CA VAL A 49 -4.37 10.32 -3.50
C VAL A 49 -3.24 9.89 -4.43
N MET A 50 -3.07 8.58 -4.69
CA MET A 50 -1.98 8.07 -5.49
C MET A 50 -2.07 8.54 -6.95
N PRO A 51 -1.05 9.22 -7.50
CA PRO A 51 -1.05 9.61 -8.90
C PRO A 51 -0.86 8.40 -9.82
N HIS A 52 -1.27 8.55 -11.09
CA HIS A 52 -1.00 7.54 -12.10
C HIS A 52 0.50 7.39 -12.34
N GLY A 53 0.97 6.16 -12.50
CA GLY A 53 2.38 5.88 -12.72
C GLY A 53 2.78 4.47 -12.31
N THR A 54 4.02 4.12 -12.67
CA THR A 54 4.67 2.89 -12.21
C THR A 54 5.60 3.22 -11.05
N TYR A 55 5.56 2.40 -10.02
CA TYR A 55 6.30 2.59 -8.78
C TYR A 55 6.93 1.27 -8.34
N GLY A 56 8.00 1.38 -7.54
CA GLY A 56 8.73 0.22 -7.05
C GLY A 56 9.18 -0.67 -8.21
N VAL A 57 9.93 -0.10 -9.15
CA VAL A 57 10.46 -0.86 -10.28
C VAL A 57 11.89 -1.26 -9.95
N TYR A 58 12.16 -2.56 -9.91
CA TYR A 58 13.49 -3.10 -9.61
C TYR A 58 13.90 -4.12 -10.66
N GLU A 59 15.18 -4.10 -11.03
CA GLU A 59 15.75 -5.13 -11.87
C GLU A 59 16.32 -6.26 -10.99
N PHE A 60 15.84 -7.47 -11.19
CA PHE A 60 16.27 -8.64 -10.44
C PHE A 60 16.42 -9.83 -11.39
N LEU A 61 17.60 -10.47 -11.40
CA LEU A 61 17.91 -11.58 -12.31
C LEU A 61 17.65 -11.26 -13.80
N SER A 62 17.90 -10.01 -14.22
CA SER A 62 17.57 -9.49 -15.57
C SER A 62 16.07 -9.42 -15.88
N TRP A 63 15.23 -9.46 -14.84
CA TRP A 63 13.78 -9.24 -14.94
C TRP A 63 13.43 -7.89 -14.34
N LYS A 64 12.52 -7.17 -14.99
CA LYS A 64 11.96 -5.93 -14.47
C LYS A 64 10.74 -6.26 -13.61
N LEU A 65 10.90 -6.18 -12.29
CA LEU A 65 9.84 -6.35 -11.31
C LEU A 65 9.17 -5.00 -11.07
N THR A 66 7.87 -4.89 -11.35
CA THR A 66 7.05 -3.71 -11.04
C THR A 66 6.14 -4.04 -9.86
N PHE A 67 6.34 -3.38 -8.73
CA PHE A 67 5.56 -3.63 -7.51
C PHE A 67 4.28 -2.78 -7.42
N GLY A 68 4.14 -1.71 -8.21
CA GLY A 68 2.90 -0.95 -8.31
C GLY A 68 2.72 -0.31 -9.67
N ASP A 69 1.59 -0.58 -10.32
CA ASP A 69 1.18 0.06 -11.56
C ASP A 69 -0.22 0.68 -11.40
N VAL A 70 -0.27 2.01 -11.50
CA VAL A 70 -1.48 2.80 -11.26
C VAL A 70 -1.97 3.38 -12.58
N ASP A 71 -2.81 2.62 -13.26
CA ASP A 71 -3.50 3.02 -14.48
C ASP A 71 -4.97 3.40 -14.21
N LYS A 72 -5.73 3.73 -15.25
CA LYS A 72 -7.14 4.11 -15.11
C LYS A 72 -8.03 2.93 -14.72
N LEU A 73 -7.74 1.74 -15.25
CA LEU A 73 -8.50 0.52 -14.98
C LEU A 73 -8.21 0.01 -13.57
N SER A 74 -6.95 0.00 -13.14
CA SER A 74 -6.57 -0.42 -11.78
C SER A 74 -7.20 0.47 -10.71
N LYS A 75 -7.34 1.78 -10.96
CA LYS A 75 -8.10 2.67 -10.07
C LYS A 75 -9.58 2.34 -9.96
N VAL A 76 -10.25 1.89 -11.03
CA VAL A 76 -11.66 1.49 -10.98
C VAL A 76 -11.88 0.30 -10.04
N PHE A 77 -10.91 -0.63 -9.98
CA PHE A 77 -10.96 -1.78 -9.06
C PHE A 77 -10.44 -1.48 -7.66
N ALA A 78 -9.61 -0.46 -7.51
CA ALA A 78 -8.98 -0.12 -6.23
C ALA A 78 -9.84 0.84 -5.38
N TYR A 79 -10.84 1.50 -5.97
CA TYR A 79 -11.90 2.21 -5.24
C TYR A 79 -12.92 1.23 -4.66
#